data_AF-A0A840A0P3-F1
#
_entry.id   AF-A0A840A0P3-F1
#
_cell.length_a   1.000
_cell.length_b   1.000
_cell.length_c   1.000
_cell.angle_alpha   90.00
_cell.angle_beta   90.00
_cell.angle_gamma   90.00
#
_symmetry.space_group_name_H-M   'P 1'
#
loop_
_entity.id
_entity.type
_entity.pdbx_description
1 polymer ?
#
loop_
_entity_poly.entity_id
_entity_poly.type
_entity_poly.pdbx_seq_one_letter_code
_entity_poly.pdbx_strand_id
1 'polypeptide(L)' 'MTDLPFAYSLAHAECGWAWRIFDEDGETVAQGLDLSQSDAQASVESAIRTAASEARA' A
#
# COMPACT_ATOMS: atom_id res chain seq x y z
N MET A 1 1.41 -0.64 -18.34
CA MET A 1 1.23 -1.03 -16.93
C MET A 1 2.56 -0.75 -16.28
N THR A 2 2.66 0.31 -15.49
CA THR A 2 3.91 0.65 -14.81
C THR A 2 4.16 -0.47 -13.80
N ASP A 3 5.05 -1.39 -14.14
CA ASP A 3 5.56 -2.41 -13.22
C ASP A 3 6.42 -1.66 -12.21
N LEU A 4 5.76 -1.04 -11.22
CA LEU A 4 6.42 -0.60 -10.02
C LEU A 4 6.61 -1.87 -9.18
N PRO A 5 7.78 -2.09 -8.58
CA PRO A 5 8.13 -3.31 -7.85
C PRO A 5 7.32 -3.50 -6.55
N PHE A 6 6.23 -2.76 -6.37
CA PHE A 6 5.45 -2.75 -5.15
C PHE A 6 4.25 -3.69 -5.25
N ALA A 7 4.21 -4.68 -4.37
CA ALA A 7 3.02 -5.48 -4.12
C ALA A 7 2.21 -4.84 -2.98
N TYR A 8 0.91 -5.13 -2.92
CA TYR A 8 0.08 -4.70 -1.79
C TYR A 8 -0.88 -5.81 -1.36
N SER A 9 -1.32 -5.74 -0.11
CA SER A 9 -2.35 -6.61 0.47
C SER A 9 -3.42 -5.76 1.13
N LEU A 10 -4.67 -6.17 0.94
CA LEU A 10 -5.85 -5.62 1.62
C LEU A 10 -6.51 -6.75 2.40
N ALA A 11 -6.71 -6.55 3.69
CA ALA A 11 -7.34 -7.53 4.56
C ALA A 11 -8.42 -6.86 5.42
N HIS A 12 -9.51 -7.57 5.66
CA HIS A 12 -10.51 -7.15 6.63
C HIS A 12 -9.92 -7.29 8.04
N ALA A 13 -10.03 -6.23 8.85
CA ALA A 13 -9.60 -6.17 10.24
C ALA A 13 -10.80 -5.86 11.14
N GLU A 14 -10.65 -6.02 12.45
CA GLU A 14 -11.74 -5.86 13.43
C GLU A 14 -12.43 -4.48 13.35
N CYS A 15 -11.69 -3.45 12.94
CA CYS A 15 -12.14 -2.06 12.90
C CYS A 15 -12.17 -1.47 11.47
N GLY A 16 -12.10 -2.29 10.42
CA GLY A 16 -12.09 -1.81 9.03
C GLY A 16 -11.23 -2.65 8.10
N TRP A 17 -10.40 -1.98 7.31
CA TRP A 17 -9.57 -2.55 6.25
C TRP A 17 -8.11 -2.22 6.50
N ALA A 18 -7.34 -3.25 6.88
CA ALA A 18 -5.91 -3.15 7.00
C ALA A 18 -5.27 -3.29 5.63
N TRP A 19 -4.24 -2.48 5.38
CA TRP A 19 -3.49 -2.52 4.14
C TRP A 19 -1.99 -2.49 4.40
N ARG A 20 -1.24 -3.14 3.52
CA ARG A 20 0.22 -3.15 3.52
C ARG A 20 0.75 -3.09 2.11
N ILE A 21 1.88 -2.42 1.94
CA ILE A 21 2.65 -2.34 0.71
C ILE A 21 4.02 -2.95 0.97
N PHE A 22 4.46 -3.76 0.02
CA PHE A 22 5.71 -4.49 0.05
C PHE A 22 6.56 -4.08 -1.15
N ASP A 23 7.87 -4.00 -0.98
CA ASP A 23 8.82 -3.83 -2.09
C ASP A 23 9.18 -5.17 -2.76
N GLU A 24 10.19 -5.16 -3.64
CA GLU A 24 10.67 -6.34 -4.36
C GLU A 24 11.30 -7.41 -3.47
N ASP A 25 11.87 -6.99 -2.33
CA ASP A 25 12.44 -7.88 -1.32
C ASP A 25 11.35 -8.47 -0.40
N GLY A 26 10.11 -7.96 -0.50
CA GLY A 26 8.98 -8.34 0.33
C GLY A 26 8.93 -7.59 1.66
N GLU A 27 9.75 -6.54 1.81
CA GLU A 27 9.79 -5.72 3.02
C GLU A 27 8.61 -4.73 3.05
N THR A 28 8.03 -4.54 4.24
CA THR A 28 6.88 -3.65 4.39
C THR A 28 7.33 -2.19 4.39
N VAL A 29 7.11 -1.50 3.28
CA VAL A 29 7.48 -0.09 3.13
C VAL A 29 6.40 0.87 3.64
N ALA A 30 5.14 0.44 3.63
CA ALA A 30 4.01 1.22 4.15
C ALA A 30 2.87 0.32 4.61
N GLN A 31 2.13 0.77 5.62
CA GLN A 31 0.94 0.08 6.11
C GLN A 31 -0.03 1.06 6.75
N GLY A 32 -1.31 0.67 6.82
CA GLY A 32 -2.34 1.47 7.45
C GLY A 32 -3.64 0.70 7.71
N LEU A 33 -4.60 1.41 8.28
CA LEU A 33 -5.93 0.92 8.60
C LEU A 33 -6.94 2.01 8.24
N ASP A 34 -7.89 1.68 7.37
CA ASP A 34 -8.94 2.57 6.93
C ASP A 34 -10.32 1.98 7.23
N LEU A 35 -11.35 2.81 7.36
CA LEU A 35 -12.69 2.36 7.75
C LEU A 35 -13.40 1.56 6.64
N SER A 36 -13.10 1.87 5.39
CA SER A 36 -13.71 1.22 4.22
C SER A 36 -12.65 0.68 3.26
N GLN A 37 -13.04 -0.30 2.44
CA GLN A 37 -12.16 -0.86 1.42
C GLN A 37 -11.72 0.19 0.39
N SER A 38 -12.62 1.10 0.03
CA SER A 38 -12.35 2.16 -0.94
C SER A 38 -11.35 3.17 -0.40
N ASP A 39 -11.45 3.52 0.89
CA ASP A 39 -10.47 4.39 1.56
C ASP A 39 -9.10 3.69 1.62
N ALA A 40 -9.07 2.41 2.01
CA ALA A 40 -7.85 1.61 2.02
C ALA A 40 -7.18 1.54 0.64
N GLN A 41 -7.96 1.38 -0.43
CA GLN A 41 -7.45 1.39 -1.80
C GLN A 41 -6.85 2.75 -2.18
N ALA A 42 -7.50 3.85 -1.84
CA ALA A 42 -7.00 5.20 -2.13
C ALA A 42 -5.72 5.51 -1.35
N SER A 43 -5.65 5.08 -0.08
CA SER A 43 -4.46 5.16 0.76
C SER A 43 -3.30 4.35 0.17
N VAL A 44 -3.55 3.11 -0.27
CA VAL A 44 -2.55 2.26 -0.92
C VAL A 44 -2.02 2.91 -2.20
N GLU A 45 -2.90 3.40 -3.09
CA GLU A 45 -2.47 4.02 -4.34
C GLU A 45 -1.58 5.26 -4.08
N SER A 46 -1.98 6.08 -3.12
CA SER A 46 -1.22 7.27 -2.71
C SER A 46 0.13 6.89 -2.12
N ALA A 47 0.17 5.87 -1.26
CA ALA A 47 1.41 5.39 -0.64
C ALA A 47 2.36 4.75 -1.65
N ILE A 48 1.86 3.96 -2.61
CA ILE A 48 2.68 3.40 -3.72
C ILE A 48 3.29 4.53 -4.54
N ARG A 49 2.53 5.59 -4.84
CA ARG A 49 3.02 6.74 -5.60
C ARG A 49 4.15 7.47 -4.87
N THR A 50 3.98 7.69 -3.56
CA THR A 50 5.00 8.31 -2.72
C THR A 50 6.26 7.46 -2.64
N ALA A 51 6.13 6.16 -2.36
CA ALA A 51 7.26 5.23 -2.31
C ALA A 51 8.01 5.16 -3.65
N ALA A 52 7.29 5.17 -4.78
CA ALA A 52 7.88 5.18 -6.11
C ALA A 52 8.64 6.49 -6.43
N SER A 53 8.21 7.62 -5.87
CA SER A 53 8.97 8.88 -5.99
C SER A 53 10.21 8.88 -5.12
N GLU A 54 10.15 8.33 -3.91
CA GLU A 54 11.29 8.27 -2.98
C GLU A 54 12.36 7.30 -3.47
N ALA A 55 11.98 6.15 -4.03
CA ALA A 55 12.92 5.16 -4.57
C ALA A 55 13.71 5.65 -5.81
N ARG A 56 13.25 6.73 -6.45
CA ARG A 56 13.89 7.32 -7.64
C ARG A 56 14.76 8.54 -7.33
N ALA A 57 14.73 9.03 -6.09
CA ALA A 57 15.48 10.20 -5.63
C ALA A 57 16.90 9.83 -5.20
#